data_AF-A0A5N5JAE3-F1
#
_entry.id   AF-A0A5N5JAE3-F1
#
_cell.length_a   1.000
_cell.length_b   1.000
_cell.length_c   1.000
_cell.angle_alpha   90.00
_cell.angle_beta   90.00
_cell.angle_gamma   90.00
#
_symmetry.space_group_name_H-M   'P 1'
#
loop_
_entity.id
_entity.type
_entity.pdbx_description
1 polymer ?
#
loop_
_entity_poly.entity_id
_entity_poly.type
_entity_poly.pdbx_seq_one_letter_code
_entity_poly.pdbx_strand_id
1 'polypeptide(L)'
;MYLESASCGGHGTLEMLEVSRVLEENGILCAFCGVSALIYYGAGRDWDICVPSDLVEKAAAIFKSEERSNDYFPVAAQPIPWPGSLRHTYHRFRVRNLFLHFNIVPVDDIHLELAPDKIQRSRYGLPYPKLPVLIQSFLDIKDMVSLADVVDGSDVTDEWGQEHLNLEGETDVEWAAWKNKRIVACTSTILGGGVPSRPFKKRDLWKDVVSTKLGRCGWKRPHTLFKTRFRLIGSIDPWLEPDRICS
;
A
#
# COMPACT_ATOMS: atom_id res chain seq x y z
N MET A 1 -23.28 1.41 -22.46
CA MET A 1 -22.00 2.13 -22.41
C MET A 1 -20.93 1.08 -22.24
N TYR A 2 -20.06 0.89 -23.23
CA TYR A 2 -18.97 -0.08 -23.12
C TYR A 2 -17.83 0.54 -22.30
N LEU A 3 -17.31 -0.20 -21.34
CA LEU A 3 -16.16 0.22 -20.57
C LEU A 3 -14.90 -0.06 -21.38
N GLU A 4 -13.96 0.87 -21.34
CA GLU A 4 -12.64 0.69 -21.93
C GLU A 4 -11.79 -0.24 -21.04
N SER A 5 -10.78 -0.85 -21.64
CA SER A 5 -9.77 -1.60 -20.89
C SER A 5 -8.76 -0.63 -20.31
N ALA A 6 -8.47 -0.74 -19.01
CA ALA A 6 -7.43 0.05 -18.37
C ALA A 6 -6.04 -0.27 -18.96
N SER A 7 -5.12 0.68 -18.89
CA SER A 7 -3.77 0.54 -19.44
C SER A 7 -2.96 -0.62 -18.82
N CYS A 8 -1.84 -0.96 -19.46
CA CYS A 8 -0.87 -1.96 -18.99
C CYS A 8 -1.47 -3.34 -18.74
N GLY A 9 -2.40 -3.81 -19.59
CA GLY A 9 -3.03 -5.12 -19.45
C GLY A 9 -4.22 -5.15 -18.49
N GLY A 10 -4.85 -4.00 -18.22
CA GLY A 10 -6.00 -3.88 -17.32
C GLY A 10 -5.65 -3.41 -15.91
N HIS A 11 -4.38 -3.09 -15.64
CA HIS A 11 -3.90 -2.69 -14.32
C HIS A 11 -4.13 -1.20 -14.01
N GLY A 12 -4.27 -0.37 -15.04
CA GLY A 12 -4.58 1.04 -14.87
C GLY A 12 -3.38 1.93 -14.52
N THR A 13 -2.17 1.48 -14.84
CA THR A 13 -0.92 2.11 -14.42
C THR A 13 -0.77 3.54 -14.95
N LEU A 14 -1.11 3.82 -16.21
CA LEU A 14 -1.03 5.15 -16.79
C LEU A 14 -2.09 6.10 -16.22
N GLU A 15 -3.28 5.58 -15.93
CA GLU A 15 -4.36 6.36 -15.32
C GLU A 15 -4.02 6.73 -13.88
N MET A 16 -3.34 5.83 -13.16
CA MET A 16 -2.85 6.11 -11.80
C MET A 16 -1.64 7.05 -11.80
N LEU A 17 -0.76 6.97 -12.80
CA LEU A 17 0.25 8.00 -13.00
C LEU A 17 -0.39 9.39 -13.12
N GLU A 18 -1.46 9.51 -13.91
CA GLU A 18 -2.18 10.78 -14.04
C GLU A 18 -2.78 11.25 -12.71
N VAL A 19 -3.38 10.35 -11.93
CA VAL A 19 -3.88 10.68 -10.58
C VAL A 19 -2.76 11.24 -9.69
N SER A 20 -1.57 10.65 -9.71
CA SER A 20 -0.43 11.18 -8.94
C SER A 20 0.06 12.54 -9.45
N ARG A 21 0.10 12.75 -10.77
CA ARG A 21 0.49 14.04 -11.37
C ARG A 21 -0.46 15.16 -10.99
N VAL A 22 -1.77 14.90 -11.04
CA VAL A 22 -2.80 15.86 -10.63
C VAL A 22 -2.55 16.35 -9.19
N LEU A 23 -2.17 15.45 -8.28
CA LEU A 23 -1.82 15.83 -6.90
C LEU A 23 -0.52 16.63 -6.85
N GLU A 24 0.53 16.17 -7.52
CA GLU A 24 1.86 16.80 -7.53
C GLU A 24 1.83 18.21 -8.13
N GLU A 25 1.08 18.42 -9.22
CA GLU A 25 0.86 19.73 -9.87
C GLU A 25 0.15 20.73 -8.94
N ASN A 26 -0.63 20.23 -7.97
CA ASN A 26 -1.28 21.02 -6.94
C ASN A 26 -0.46 21.14 -5.63
N GLY A 27 0.82 20.75 -5.69
CA GLY A 27 1.75 20.82 -4.57
C GLY A 27 1.47 19.82 -3.46
N ILE A 28 0.78 18.70 -3.76
CA ILE A 28 0.47 17.66 -2.78
C ILE A 28 1.42 16.48 -3.00
N LEU A 29 2.33 16.29 -2.05
CA LEU A 29 3.18 15.11 -2.00
C LEU A 29 2.31 13.86 -1.86
N CYS A 30 2.58 12.82 -2.65
CA CYS A 30 1.79 11.59 -2.62
C CYS A 30 2.63 10.36 -2.93
N ALA A 31 2.15 9.20 -2.49
CA ALA A 31 2.72 7.91 -2.86
C ALA A 31 1.64 6.82 -2.85
N PHE A 32 1.72 5.88 -3.80
CA PHE A 32 0.89 4.69 -3.78
C PHE A 32 1.31 3.78 -2.62
N CYS A 33 0.34 3.34 -1.82
CA CYS A 33 0.58 2.77 -0.50
C CYS A 33 -0.26 1.51 -0.21
N GLY A 34 -0.03 0.90 0.96
CA GLY A 34 -0.76 -0.28 1.41
C GLY A 34 -0.60 -1.45 0.42
N VAL A 35 -1.70 -2.18 0.20
CA VAL A 35 -1.70 -3.31 -0.74
C VAL A 35 -1.44 -2.87 -2.19
N SER A 36 -1.73 -1.61 -2.55
CA SER A 36 -1.41 -1.10 -3.90
C SER A 36 0.10 -0.88 -4.11
N ALA A 37 0.86 -0.59 -3.05
CA ALA A 37 2.33 -0.63 -3.13
C ALA A 37 2.84 -2.05 -3.34
N LEU A 38 2.11 -3.07 -2.85
CA LEU A 38 2.44 -4.47 -3.12
C LEU A 38 2.26 -4.83 -4.60
N ILE A 39 1.51 -4.08 -5.42
CA ILE A 39 1.48 -4.27 -6.90
C ILE A 39 2.90 -4.09 -7.46
N TYR A 40 3.60 -3.04 -7.03
CA TYR A 40 4.99 -2.79 -7.41
C TYR A 40 5.90 -3.98 -7.02
N TYR A 41 5.56 -4.69 -5.94
CA TYR A 41 6.25 -5.88 -5.45
C TYR A 41 5.58 -7.23 -5.80
N GLY A 42 4.54 -7.26 -6.66
CA GLY A 42 3.94 -8.49 -7.21
C GLY A 42 2.62 -9.05 -6.60
N ALA A 43 1.91 -8.31 -5.75
CA ALA A 43 0.60 -8.72 -5.19
C ALA A 43 -0.49 -7.65 -5.41
N GLY A 44 -1.47 -7.90 -6.29
CA GLY A 44 -2.43 -6.86 -6.74
C GLY A 44 -3.76 -6.78 -5.99
N ARG A 45 -4.19 -5.55 -5.64
CA ARG A 45 -5.56 -5.12 -5.25
C ARG A 45 -5.75 -3.61 -5.57
N ASP A 46 -6.97 -3.09 -5.39
CA ASP A 46 -7.39 -1.68 -5.53
C ASP A 46 -6.33 -0.61 -5.20
N TRP A 47 -6.34 0.51 -5.93
CA TRP A 47 -5.38 1.61 -5.76
C TRP A 47 -5.67 2.48 -4.53
N ASP A 48 -4.64 2.68 -3.70
CA ASP A 48 -4.67 3.58 -2.55
C ASP A 48 -3.49 4.54 -2.68
N ILE A 49 -3.77 5.84 -2.70
CA ILE A 49 -2.75 6.88 -2.76
C ILE A 49 -2.77 7.69 -1.48
N CYS A 50 -1.65 7.70 -0.76
CA CYS A 50 -1.52 8.46 0.47
C CYS A 50 -1.11 9.90 0.20
N VAL A 51 -1.60 10.81 1.05
CA VAL A 51 -1.27 12.23 1.09
C VAL A 51 -1.09 12.67 2.55
N PRO A 52 -0.44 13.81 2.84
CA PRO A 52 -0.43 14.39 4.18
C PRO A 52 -1.85 14.50 4.74
N SER A 53 -2.04 14.07 5.99
CA SER A 53 -3.38 13.93 6.59
C SER A 53 -4.17 15.22 6.63
N ASP A 54 -3.49 16.35 6.81
CA ASP A 54 -4.05 17.71 6.79
C ASP A 54 -4.48 18.17 5.39
N LEU A 55 -3.98 17.53 4.33
CA LEU A 55 -4.28 17.85 2.94
C LEU A 55 -5.32 16.92 2.30
N VAL A 56 -5.89 15.96 3.03
CA VAL A 56 -6.87 14.99 2.48
C VAL A 56 -8.08 15.68 1.86
N GLU A 57 -8.67 16.67 2.52
CA GLU A 57 -9.84 17.38 1.99
C GLU A 57 -9.47 18.26 0.78
N LYS A 58 -8.28 18.87 0.80
CA LYS A 58 -7.75 19.61 -0.36
C LYS A 58 -7.56 18.67 -1.56
N ALA A 59 -6.94 17.51 -1.34
CA ALA A 59 -6.75 16.49 -2.36
C ALA A 59 -8.08 16.01 -2.95
N ALA A 60 -9.07 15.73 -2.09
CA ALA A 60 -10.40 15.31 -2.51
C ALA A 60 -11.14 16.41 -3.30
N ALA A 61 -10.97 17.67 -2.93
CA ALA A 61 -11.59 18.79 -3.62
C ALA A 61 -11.10 18.93 -5.07
N ILE A 62 -9.82 18.66 -5.34
CA ILE A 62 -9.25 18.69 -6.71
C ILE A 62 -9.98 17.71 -7.62
N PHE A 63 -10.20 16.48 -7.17
CA PHE A 63 -10.90 15.46 -7.98
C PHE A 63 -12.42 15.64 -8.04
N LYS A 64 -13.00 16.50 -7.18
CA LYS A 64 -14.41 16.89 -7.21
C LYS A 64 -14.65 18.16 -8.05
N SER A 65 -13.59 18.82 -8.52
CA SER A 65 -13.71 20.09 -9.22
C SER A 65 -14.38 19.93 -10.59
N GLU A 66 -14.95 21.02 -11.10
CA GLU A 66 -15.61 21.03 -12.40
C GLU A 66 -14.62 20.69 -13.52
N GLU A 67 -13.39 21.20 -13.45
CA GLU A 67 -12.33 20.95 -14.41
C GLU A 67 -12.00 19.46 -14.54
N ARG A 68 -12.16 18.69 -13.45
CA ARG A 68 -11.83 17.26 -13.38
C ARG A 68 -13.05 16.34 -13.47
N SER A 69 -14.25 16.90 -13.57
CA SER A 69 -15.49 16.14 -13.65
C SER A 69 -15.58 15.23 -14.89
N ASN A 70 -14.89 15.59 -15.97
CA ASN A 70 -14.80 14.74 -17.17
C ASN A 70 -13.85 13.54 -16.99
N ASP A 71 -12.90 13.60 -16.06
CA ASP A 71 -11.88 12.56 -15.89
C ASP A 71 -12.24 11.61 -14.73
N TYR A 72 -12.82 12.15 -13.66
CA TYR A 72 -13.10 11.44 -12.43
C TYR A 72 -14.50 11.73 -11.91
N PHE A 73 -15.06 10.80 -11.15
CA PHE A 73 -16.26 11.07 -10.37
C PHE A 73 -16.18 10.44 -8.98
N PRO A 74 -16.71 11.12 -7.95
CA PRO A 74 -16.77 10.56 -6.61
C PRO A 74 -17.69 9.34 -6.60
N VAL A 75 -17.28 8.30 -5.89
CA VAL A 75 -18.08 7.10 -5.67
C VAL A 75 -18.35 7.00 -4.18
N ALA A 76 -19.53 6.46 -3.83
CA ALA A 76 -19.83 6.14 -2.44
C ALA A 76 -18.69 5.32 -1.84
N ALA A 77 -18.32 5.66 -0.61
CA ALA A 77 -17.36 4.88 0.15
C ALA A 77 -17.87 3.44 0.31
N GLN A 78 -16.95 2.50 0.56
CA GLN A 78 -17.37 1.10 0.71
C GLN A 78 -18.35 0.99 1.87
N PRO A 79 -19.52 0.35 1.68
CA PRO A 79 -20.58 0.34 2.69
C PRO A 79 -20.23 -0.54 3.89
N ILE A 80 -19.22 -1.41 3.76
CA ILE A 80 -18.85 -2.40 4.77
C ILE A 80 -17.49 -2.02 5.36
N PRO A 81 -17.42 -1.75 6.67
CA PRO A 81 -16.15 -1.60 7.37
C PRO A 81 -15.30 -2.86 7.23
N TRP A 82 -14.02 -2.68 6.88
CA TRP A 82 -13.07 -3.78 6.87
C TRP A 82 -12.34 -3.85 8.22
N PRO A 83 -12.17 -5.04 8.81
CA PRO A 83 -11.51 -5.17 10.11
C PRO A 83 -10.15 -4.47 10.16
N GLY A 84 -9.93 -3.64 11.18
CA GLY A 84 -8.66 -2.90 11.38
C GLY A 84 -8.45 -1.73 10.41
N SER A 85 -9.44 -1.37 9.58
CA SER A 85 -9.28 -0.38 8.52
C SER A 85 -10.39 0.67 8.51
N LEU A 86 -9.99 1.91 8.22
CA LEU A 86 -10.86 3.07 8.05
C LEU A 86 -11.16 3.35 6.57
N ARG A 87 -10.82 2.43 5.65
CA ARG A 87 -10.97 2.61 4.20
C ARG A 87 -12.39 2.96 3.75
N HIS A 88 -13.40 2.49 4.49
CA HIS A 88 -14.80 2.81 4.29
C HIS A 88 -15.18 4.28 4.60
N THR A 89 -14.26 5.05 5.18
CA THR A 89 -14.45 6.48 5.52
C THR A 89 -13.75 7.42 4.53
N TYR A 90 -12.97 6.89 3.59
CA TYR A 90 -12.12 7.70 2.71
C TYR A 90 -12.83 8.15 1.45
N HIS A 91 -12.37 9.28 0.92
CA HIS A 91 -12.82 9.76 -0.38
C HIS A 91 -12.39 8.76 -1.45
N ARG A 92 -13.39 8.19 -2.13
CA ARG A 92 -13.22 7.21 -3.19
C ARG A 92 -13.65 7.80 -4.51
N PHE A 93 -12.85 7.55 -5.53
CA PHE A 93 -13.09 8.03 -6.89
C PHE A 93 -13.02 6.88 -7.88
N ARG A 94 -13.63 7.10 -9.03
CA ARG A 94 -13.53 6.23 -10.19
C ARG A 94 -13.11 7.04 -11.40
N VAL A 95 -12.20 6.48 -12.20
CA VAL A 95 -11.82 7.05 -13.49
C VAL A 95 -12.96 6.86 -14.48
N ARG A 96 -13.31 7.92 -15.21
CA ARG A 96 -14.41 7.89 -16.19
C ARG A 96 -14.12 6.86 -17.28
N ASN A 97 -15.16 6.20 -17.78
CA ASN A 97 -15.13 5.15 -18.81
C ASN A 97 -14.34 3.87 -18.45
N LEU A 98 -13.72 3.80 -17.27
CA LEU A 98 -12.96 2.63 -16.81
C LEU A 98 -13.57 2.02 -15.55
N PHE A 99 -13.36 0.72 -15.32
CA PHE A 99 -13.67 0.09 -14.03
C PHE A 99 -12.47 0.19 -13.08
N LEU A 100 -11.95 1.40 -12.90
CA LEU A 100 -10.74 1.68 -12.13
C LEU A 100 -11.04 2.65 -11.00
N HIS A 101 -10.78 2.23 -9.77
CA HIS A 101 -11.08 3.02 -8.56
C HIS A 101 -9.79 3.31 -7.80
N PHE A 102 -9.78 4.45 -7.10
CA PHE A 102 -8.74 4.79 -6.15
C PHE A 102 -9.31 5.47 -4.90
N ASN A 103 -8.59 5.38 -3.78
CA ASN A 103 -8.91 6.09 -2.55
C ASN A 103 -7.80 7.06 -2.18
N ILE A 104 -8.19 8.22 -1.62
CA ILE A 104 -7.26 9.16 -1.00
C ILE A 104 -7.12 8.77 0.47
N VAL A 105 -5.91 8.40 0.88
CA VAL A 105 -5.63 7.85 2.21
C VAL A 105 -4.80 8.86 3.03
N PRO A 106 -5.19 9.18 4.27
CA PRO A 106 -4.32 9.95 5.16
C PRO A 106 -3.06 9.15 5.51
N VAL A 107 -1.89 9.76 5.35
CA VAL A 107 -0.60 9.08 5.60
C VAL A 107 -0.46 8.56 7.04
N ASP A 108 -0.99 9.28 8.03
CA ASP A 108 -0.91 8.84 9.43
C ASP A 108 -1.65 7.53 9.65
N ASP A 109 -2.68 7.24 8.85
CA ASP A 109 -3.51 6.05 9.00
C ASP A 109 -2.84 4.76 8.52
N ILE A 110 -1.81 4.90 7.69
CA ILE A 110 -0.97 3.79 7.22
C ILE A 110 0.41 3.80 7.88
N HIS A 111 0.68 4.74 8.80
CA HIS A 111 1.94 4.86 9.53
C HIS A 111 3.16 4.85 8.58
N LEU A 112 3.16 5.74 7.59
CA LEU A 112 4.20 5.83 6.58
C LEU A 112 4.94 7.18 6.68
N GLU A 113 6.27 7.16 6.61
CA GLU A 113 7.06 8.38 6.52
C GLU A 113 7.04 8.92 5.08
N LEU A 114 6.16 9.88 4.80
CA LEU A 114 6.01 10.48 3.47
C LEU A 114 6.89 11.74 3.34
N ALA A 115 8.03 11.60 2.65
CA ALA A 115 8.93 12.70 2.31
C ALA A 115 9.55 12.50 0.91
N PRO A 116 9.99 13.56 0.21
CA PRO A 116 10.53 13.45 -1.15
C PRO A 116 11.72 12.47 -1.28
N ASP A 117 12.62 12.43 -0.30
CA ASP A 117 13.77 11.53 -0.25
C ASP A 117 13.40 10.08 0.12
N LYS A 118 12.17 9.84 0.59
CA LYS A 118 11.62 8.54 0.96
C LYS A 118 10.81 7.89 -0.17
N ILE A 119 10.60 8.61 -1.26
CA ILE A 119 9.87 8.15 -2.45
C ILE A 119 10.85 7.65 -3.51
N GLN A 120 10.47 6.59 -4.20
CA GLN A 120 11.06 6.12 -5.44
C GLN A 120 9.99 6.09 -6.53
N ARG A 121 10.40 6.28 -7.79
CA ARG A 121 9.47 6.22 -8.92
C ARG A 121 9.60 4.90 -9.66
N SER A 122 8.46 4.35 -10.09
CA SER A 122 8.47 3.22 -11.02
C SER A 122 8.97 3.61 -12.41
N ARG A 123 9.10 2.63 -13.31
CA ARG A 123 9.40 2.86 -14.73
C ARG A 123 8.50 3.91 -15.38
N TYR A 124 7.20 3.89 -15.06
CA TYR A 124 6.22 4.84 -15.61
C TYR A 124 6.15 6.14 -14.81
N GLY A 125 6.93 6.29 -13.74
CA GLY A 125 6.98 7.50 -12.93
C GLY A 125 6.03 7.53 -11.74
N LEU A 126 5.31 6.44 -11.44
CA LEU A 126 4.40 6.39 -10.28
C LEU A 126 5.22 6.47 -8.99
N PRO A 127 4.82 7.33 -8.03
CA PRO A 127 5.52 7.45 -6.76
C PRO A 127 5.15 6.30 -5.81
N TYR A 128 6.16 5.61 -5.30
CA TYR A 128 6.05 4.57 -4.28
C TYR A 128 6.99 4.87 -3.12
N PRO A 129 6.69 4.44 -1.88
CA PRO A 129 7.68 4.47 -0.82
C PRO A 129 8.87 3.57 -1.19
N LYS A 130 10.07 3.98 -0.79
CA LYS A 130 11.26 3.12 -0.85
C LYS A 130 11.03 1.85 -0.03
N LEU A 131 11.61 0.74 -0.47
CA LEU A 131 11.40 -0.57 0.16
C LEU A 131 11.64 -0.58 1.69
N PRO A 132 12.72 0.00 2.25
CA PRO A 132 12.92 0.08 3.69
C PRO A 132 11.81 0.86 4.42
N VAL A 133 11.30 1.93 3.80
CA VAL A 133 10.24 2.77 4.38
C VAL A 133 8.93 2.00 4.45
N LEU A 134 8.60 1.25 3.38
CA LEU A 134 7.40 0.42 3.34
C LEU A 134 7.46 -0.75 4.34
N ILE A 135 8.59 -1.47 4.39
CA ILE A 135 8.78 -2.58 5.32
C ILE A 135 8.73 -2.09 6.77
N GLN A 136 9.40 -0.96 7.06
CA GLN A 136 9.43 -0.37 8.39
C GLN A 136 8.01 0.00 8.86
N SER A 137 7.22 0.63 8.00
CA SER A 137 5.80 0.94 8.27
C SER A 137 5.01 -0.30 8.68
N PHE A 138 5.10 -1.41 7.92
CA PHE A 138 4.41 -2.66 8.27
C PHE A 138 4.91 -3.31 9.56
N LEU A 139 6.21 -3.22 9.85
CA LEU A 139 6.80 -3.68 11.09
C LEU A 139 6.26 -2.90 12.29
N ASP A 140 6.28 -1.57 12.22
CA ASP A 140 5.89 -0.70 13.33
C ASP A 140 4.42 -0.89 13.71
N ILE A 141 3.53 -1.16 12.74
CA ILE A 141 2.10 -1.40 12.99
C ILE A 141 1.71 -2.88 13.11
N LYS A 142 2.68 -3.80 13.06
CA LYS A 142 2.46 -5.24 13.08
C LYS A 142 1.49 -5.74 11.99
N ASP A 143 1.56 -5.17 10.79
CA ASP A 143 0.84 -5.71 9.63
C ASP A 143 1.59 -6.92 9.07
N MET A 144 1.42 -8.07 9.73
CA MET A 144 2.13 -9.31 9.36
C MET A 144 1.76 -9.82 7.98
N VAL A 145 0.57 -9.48 7.47
CA VAL A 145 0.12 -9.93 6.15
C VAL A 145 0.87 -9.13 5.08
N SER A 146 0.83 -7.80 5.17
CA SER A 146 1.55 -6.96 4.20
C SER A 146 3.07 -7.08 4.35
N LEU A 147 3.58 -7.28 5.58
CA LEU A 147 4.99 -7.57 5.83
C LEU A 147 5.44 -8.88 5.15
N ALA A 148 4.67 -9.95 5.30
CA ALA A 148 4.96 -11.22 4.64
C ALA A 148 4.91 -11.08 3.12
N ASP A 149 3.90 -10.39 2.59
CA ASP A 149 3.73 -10.24 1.14
C ASP A 149 4.85 -9.38 0.51
N VAL A 150 5.26 -8.28 1.16
CA VAL A 150 6.38 -7.46 0.65
C VAL A 150 7.71 -8.21 0.75
N VAL A 151 7.95 -8.99 1.80
CA VAL A 151 9.16 -9.81 1.95
C VAL A 151 9.20 -10.93 0.93
N ASP A 152 8.06 -11.56 0.64
CA ASP A 152 7.97 -12.58 -0.40
C ASP A 152 8.14 -11.98 -1.80
N GLY A 153 7.62 -10.79 -2.06
CA GLY A 153 7.76 -10.10 -3.35
C GLY A 153 9.17 -9.59 -3.62
N SER A 154 9.78 -8.95 -2.62
CA SER A 154 11.12 -8.36 -2.71
C SER A 154 12.25 -9.36 -2.50
N ASP A 155 11.98 -10.46 -1.80
CA ASP A 155 12.94 -11.50 -1.42
C ASP A 155 14.18 -11.03 -0.62
N VAL A 156 14.04 -9.94 0.15
CA VAL A 156 15.09 -9.44 1.05
C VAL A 156 15.51 -10.44 2.13
N THR A 157 16.79 -10.51 2.48
CA THR A 157 17.32 -11.44 3.50
C THR A 157 17.23 -10.85 4.91
N ASP A 158 17.52 -11.64 5.94
CA ASP A 158 17.59 -11.11 7.32
C ASP A 158 18.69 -10.06 7.45
N GLU A 159 19.86 -10.30 6.83
CA GLU A 159 21.00 -9.37 6.82
C GLU A 159 20.63 -8.03 6.18
N TRP A 160 19.86 -8.06 5.09
CA TRP A 160 19.32 -6.85 4.47
C TRP A 160 18.49 -6.04 5.47
N GLY A 161 17.65 -6.72 6.27
CA GLY A 161 16.86 -6.08 7.31
C GLY A 161 17.69 -5.47 8.42
N GLN A 162 18.77 -6.14 8.86
CA GLN A 162 19.68 -5.60 9.87
C GLN A 162 20.38 -4.31 9.39
N GLU A 163 20.65 -4.19 8.09
CA GLU A 163 21.31 -3.02 7.50
C GLU A 163 20.34 -1.86 7.23
N HIS A 164 19.09 -2.14 6.85
CA HIS A 164 18.17 -1.14 6.30
C HIS A 164 17.00 -0.75 7.21
N LEU A 165 16.71 -1.53 8.26
CA LEU A 165 15.52 -1.35 9.10
C LEU A 165 15.89 -1.01 10.55
N ASN A 166 15.01 -0.29 11.22
CA ASN A 166 15.07 -0.12 12.67
C ASN A 166 14.33 -1.27 13.37
N LEU A 167 15.09 -2.33 13.68
CA LEU A 167 14.60 -3.52 14.37
C LEU A 167 14.64 -3.42 15.90
N GLU A 168 15.17 -2.31 16.44
CA GLU A 168 15.22 -2.07 17.87
C GLU A 168 13.86 -1.66 18.43
N GLY A 169 13.61 -2.04 19.69
CA GLY A 169 12.38 -1.71 20.40
C GLY A 169 11.16 -2.51 19.94
N GLU A 170 9.99 -1.91 20.15
CA GLU A 170 8.68 -2.54 19.98
C GLU A 170 7.86 -1.82 18.90
N THR A 171 6.76 -2.45 18.48
CA THR A 171 5.73 -1.88 17.61
C THR A 171 5.12 -0.60 18.22
N ASP A 172 4.64 0.31 17.38
CA ASP A 172 4.04 1.57 17.82
C ASP A 172 2.64 1.38 18.44
N VAL A 173 2.64 1.24 19.77
CA VAL A 173 1.41 1.09 20.57
C VAL A 173 0.59 2.37 20.66
N GLU A 174 1.22 3.54 20.51
CA GLU A 174 0.54 4.84 20.56
C GLU A 174 -0.28 5.05 19.29
N TRP A 175 0.33 4.77 18.14
CA TRP A 175 -0.37 4.73 16.86
C TRP A 175 -1.50 3.70 16.90
N ALA A 176 -1.27 2.49 17.43
CA ALA A 176 -2.30 1.47 17.51
C ALA A 176 -3.50 1.90 18.38
N ALA A 177 -3.24 2.57 19.51
CA ALA A 177 -4.27 3.13 20.36
C ALA A 177 -5.05 4.25 19.65
N TRP A 178 -4.36 5.16 18.98
CA TRP A 178 -4.95 6.23 18.18
C TRP A 178 -5.85 5.67 17.06
N LYS A 179 -5.35 4.68 16.30
CA LYS A 179 -6.07 4.02 15.20
C LYS A 179 -7.32 3.31 15.70
N ASN A 180 -7.21 2.54 16.78
CA ASN A 180 -8.34 1.84 17.37
C ASN A 180 -9.42 2.80 17.88
N LYS A 181 -9.04 3.93 18.49
CA LYS A 181 -10.00 4.96 18.90
C LYS A 181 -10.80 5.50 17.71
N ARG A 182 -10.16 5.70 16.56
CA ARG A 182 -10.83 6.14 15.33
C ARG A 182 -11.74 5.06 14.74
N ILE A 183 -11.30 3.80 14.72
CA ILE A 183 -12.13 2.66 14.25
C ILE A 183 -13.41 2.58 15.07
N VAL A 184 -13.31 2.60 16.40
CA VAL A 184 -14.48 2.58 17.30
C VAL A 184 -15.42 3.76 17.04
N ALA A 185 -14.90 4.95 16.74
CA ALA A 185 -15.72 6.12 16.43
C ALA A 185 -16.48 5.99 15.08
N CYS A 186 -15.95 5.22 14.14
CA CYS A 186 -16.52 5.06 12.79
C CYS A 186 -17.38 3.79 12.62
N THR A 187 -17.34 2.84 13.56
CA THR A 187 -18.10 1.59 13.47
C THR A 187 -19.04 1.42 14.65
N SER A 188 -20.34 1.27 14.39
CA SER A 188 -21.34 0.90 15.40
C SER A 188 -21.37 -0.60 15.72
N THR A 189 -20.60 -1.41 14.98
CA THR A 189 -20.65 -2.87 15.02
C THR A 189 -19.36 -3.49 15.58
N ILE A 190 -19.54 -4.64 16.22
CA ILE A 190 -18.48 -5.54 16.71
C ILE A 190 -17.55 -6.03 15.56
N LEU A 191 -17.93 -5.81 14.30
CA LEU A 191 -17.24 -6.24 13.09
C LEU A 191 -16.06 -5.36 12.68
N GLY A 192 -15.92 -4.14 13.23
CA GLY A 192 -14.83 -3.21 12.87
C GLY A 192 -13.42 -3.72 13.20
N GLY A 193 -13.31 -4.73 14.07
CA GLY A 193 -12.03 -5.23 14.55
C GLY A 193 -11.16 -4.11 15.13
N GLY A 194 -9.87 -4.38 15.26
CA GLY A 194 -8.88 -3.38 15.66
C GLY A 194 -7.50 -3.81 15.22
N VAL A 195 -6.56 -2.88 15.30
CA VAL A 195 -5.14 -3.18 15.13
C VAL A 195 -4.55 -3.64 16.48
N PRO A 196 -3.54 -4.53 16.48
CA PRO A 196 -2.92 -5.00 17.73
C PRO A 196 -2.33 -3.84 18.54
N SER A 197 -2.77 -3.67 19.79
CA SER A 197 -2.29 -2.60 20.69
C SER A 197 -1.31 -3.09 21.77
N ARG A 198 -1.05 -4.39 21.83
CA ARG A 198 0.00 -4.95 22.68
C ARG A 198 1.36 -4.71 21.99
N PRO A 199 2.42 -4.36 22.73
CA PRO A 199 3.75 -4.26 22.14
C PRO A 199 4.30 -5.62 21.70
N PHE A 200 5.01 -5.63 20.58
CA PHE A 200 5.77 -6.77 20.07
C PHE A 200 7.18 -6.31 19.67
N LYS A 201 8.18 -7.15 19.91
CA LYS A 201 9.56 -6.86 19.51
C LYS A 201 9.69 -6.91 17.99
N LYS A 202 10.13 -5.82 17.36
CA LYS A 202 10.23 -5.72 15.90
C LYS A 202 11.20 -6.75 15.33
N ARG A 203 12.32 -6.98 16.01
CA ARG A 203 13.30 -8.03 15.70
C ARG A 203 12.68 -9.42 15.62
N ASP A 204 11.78 -9.77 16.53
CA ASP A 204 11.14 -11.09 16.55
C ASP A 204 10.16 -11.25 15.39
N LEU A 205 9.36 -10.20 15.10
CA LEU A 205 8.45 -10.17 13.97
C LEU A 205 9.19 -10.29 12.63
N TRP A 206 10.28 -9.54 12.49
CA TRP A 206 11.13 -9.58 11.30
C TRP A 206 11.71 -10.98 11.07
N LYS A 207 12.33 -11.57 12.11
CA LYS A 207 12.93 -12.90 12.05
C LYS A 207 11.91 -13.97 11.70
N ASP A 208 10.71 -13.90 12.27
CA ASP A 208 9.61 -14.81 11.95
C ASP A 208 9.26 -14.76 10.46
N VAL A 209 9.09 -13.55 9.90
CA VAL A 209 8.70 -13.39 8.49
C VAL A 209 9.80 -13.83 7.53
N VAL A 210 11.06 -13.46 7.74
CA VAL A 210 12.14 -13.80 6.81
C VAL A 210 12.50 -15.29 6.85
N SER A 211 12.35 -15.95 8.01
CA SER A 211 12.67 -17.38 8.14
C SER A 211 11.58 -18.32 7.60
N THR A 212 10.35 -17.83 7.44
CA THR A 212 9.19 -18.67 7.05
C THR A 212 8.76 -18.50 5.59
N LYS A 213 9.55 -17.83 4.73
CA LYS A 213 9.23 -17.59 3.29
C LYS A 213 8.78 -18.84 2.54
N LEU A 214 9.55 -19.93 2.62
CA LEU A 214 9.22 -21.18 1.93
C LEU A 214 7.91 -21.78 2.45
N GLY A 215 7.65 -21.69 3.77
CA GLY A 215 6.40 -22.16 4.36
C GLY A 215 5.16 -21.46 3.77
N ARG A 216 5.29 -20.19 3.33
CA ARG A 216 4.20 -19.40 2.75
C ARG A 216 3.89 -19.74 1.28
N CYS A 217 4.73 -20.51 0.60
CA CYS A 217 4.44 -21.00 -0.75
C CYS A 217 3.16 -21.85 -0.78
N GLY A 218 2.96 -22.66 0.26
CA GLY A 218 1.87 -23.63 0.35
C GLY A 218 1.94 -24.69 -0.75
N TRP A 219 0.89 -25.50 -0.88
CA TRP A 219 0.89 -26.64 -1.81
C TRP A 219 0.79 -26.26 -3.29
N LYS A 220 0.28 -25.06 -3.63
CA LYS A 220 0.10 -24.61 -5.02
C LYS A 220 1.38 -24.08 -5.67
N ARG A 221 2.44 -23.85 -4.90
CA ARG A 221 3.69 -23.27 -5.36
C ARG A 221 4.84 -24.19 -4.97
N PRO A 222 5.19 -25.17 -5.81
CA PRO A 222 6.19 -26.17 -5.45
C PRO A 222 7.56 -25.51 -5.27
N HIS A 223 8.29 -25.96 -4.25
CA HIS A 223 9.61 -25.41 -3.90
C HIS A 223 10.68 -25.69 -4.97
N THR A 224 10.38 -26.54 -5.95
CA THR A 224 11.24 -26.78 -7.12
C THR A 224 11.17 -25.64 -8.15
N LEU A 225 10.14 -24.79 -8.09
CA LEU A 225 9.93 -23.67 -9.00
C LEU A 225 9.95 -22.33 -8.28
N PHE A 226 9.48 -22.27 -7.03
CA PHE A 226 9.30 -21.04 -6.27
C PHE A 226 10.35 -20.87 -5.18
N LYS A 227 10.98 -19.69 -5.15
CA LYS A 227 11.91 -19.23 -4.10
C LYS A 227 11.14 -18.64 -2.91
N THR A 228 10.05 -17.93 -3.19
CA THR A 228 9.10 -17.39 -2.21
C THR A 228 7.68 -17.53 -2.75
N ARG A 229 6.67 -17.10 -1.98
CA ARG A 229 5.27 -17.08 -2.43
C ARG A 229 5.05 -16.36 -3.77
N PHE A 230 5.87 -15.37 -4.12
CA PHE A 230 5.69 -14.56 -5.33
C PHE A 230 6.86 -14.66 -6.32
N ARG A 231 7.92 -15.40 -5.99
CA ARG A 231 9.16 -15.39 -6.79
C ARG A 231 9.55 -16.77 -7.27
N LEU A 232 9.90 -16.84 -8.55
CA LEU A 232 10.47 -18.03 -9.17
C LEU A 232 11.97 -18.09 -8.88
N ILE A 233 12.49 -19.31 -8.80
CA ILE A 233 13.93 -19.56 -8.72
C ILE A 233 14.59 -18.97 -9.98
N GLY A 234 15.64 -18.17 -9.79
CA GLY A 234 16.38 -17.50 -10.87
C GLY A 234 15.73 -16.23 -11.42
N SER A 235 14.55 -15.82 -10.93
CA SER A 235 13.96 -14.52 -11.30
C SER A 235 14.74 -13.35 -10.70
N ILE A 236 14.92 -12.28 -11.46
CA ILE A 236 15.52 -11.03 -10.97
C ILE A 236 14.54 -10.35 -10.01
N ASP A 237 15.07 -9.65 -9.00
CA ASP A 237 14.25 -8.92 -8.04
C ASP A 237 13.54 -7.73 -8.70
N PRO A 238 12.19 -7.64 -8.62
CA PRO A 238 11.44 -6.67 -9.39
C PRO A 238 11.70 -5.21 -9.01
N TRP A 239 12.29 -4.97 -7.83
CA TRP A 239 12.69 -3.65 -7.35
C TRP A 239 14.14 -3.29 -7.70
N LEU A 240 14.89 -4.24 -8.28
CA LEU A 240 16.21 -4.03 -8.89
C LEU A 240 16.12 -3.83 -10.42
N GLU A 241 14.94 -4.04 -11.01
CA GLU A 241 14.70 -3.85 -12.44
C GLU A 241 14.11 -2.46 -12.74
N PRO A 242 14.91 -1.50 -13.24
CA PRO A 242 14.39 -0.18 -13.62
C PRO A 242 13.38 -0.25 -14.78
N ASP A 243 13.41 -1.32 -15.58
CA ASP A 243 12.60 -1.49 -16.79
C ASP A 243 11.33 -2.35 -16.58
N ARG A 244 10.97 -2.72 -15.35
CA ARG A 244 9.77 -3.55 -15.13
C ARG A 244 8.49 -2.76 -15.38
N ILE A 245 7.58 -3.33 -16.18
CA ILE A 245 6.19 -2.85 -16.29
C ILE A 245 5.51 -3.19 -14.96
N CYS A 246 5.09 -2.17 -14.21
CA CYS A 246 4.24 -2.37 -13.05
C CYS A 246 2.87 -2.85 -13.55
N SER A 247 2.70 -4.17 -13.61
CA SER A 247 1.45 -4.89 -13.79
C SER A 247 1.07 -5.51 -12.45
#